data_AF-A0A2K6RVZ0-F1
#
_entry.id   AF-A0A2K6RVZ0-F1
#
_cell.length_a   1.000
_cell.length_b   1.000
_cell.length_c   1.000
_cell.angle_alpha   90.00
_cell.angle_beta   90.00
_cell.angle_gamma   90.00
#
_symmetry.space_group_name_H-M   'P 1'
#
loop_
_entity.id
_entity.type
_entity.pdbx_description
1 polymer ?
#
loop_
_entity_poly.entity_id
_entity_poly.type
_entity_poly.pdbx_seq_one_letter_code
_entity_poly.pdbx_strand_id
1 'polypeptide(L)'
;SQLLGSLRQENGVSPGGGACKMRWQLSEQLRCLELQGELRRELLQELAEFMRRRAEVELEYSRGLEKLAERFSSRGGRLGSSREHQSFRKEPSLLSPLHCWAVLLQHTRQQSRESAALSEVLAGPLAQRLSHIAEDVGRLVKKAKKTYQAYHMESVNAEAKLREAERQEEKRAGRSVPTTTAAATEAGPLRKSSLKKGGRLVEKRQAKFMEHKLKCTKARNEYLLSLASVNAAVSNYYLHDVLDLMDCCDTGFHLALGQVLRSYTAAESRTQASQVQGLGSLEEAVEALDPPGDKAKVLEVHATIFCPPLRFDYHPHDGDEVAEIRVEMELQDEIVPRAQNIQSRLDRQTIETEEVNKTLKATLQALLEVVASDDGDVLDSFQTSPSTESLKSTSSDPGSRQAGRRRGQQQETETFYLTVGRAGLVGGTRGGLRLFTW
;
A
#
# COMPACT_ATOMS: atom_id res chain seq x y z
N SER A 1 1.31 -40.35 2.57
CA SER A 1 1.64 -41.76 2.22
C SER A 1 3.05 -42.19 2.61
N GLN A 2 4.10 -41.37 2.44
CA GLN A 2 5.49 -41.75 2.83
C GLN A 2 5.73 -41.78 4.36
N LEU A 3 5.09 -40.92 5.14
CA LEU A 3 5.17 -40.92 6.62
C LEU A 3 4.58 -42.18 7.29
N LEU A 4 3.57 -42.79 6.67
CA LEU A 4 2.95 -44.05 7.12
C LEU A 4 3.78 -45.28 6.77
N GLY A 5 4.68 -45.18 5.78
CA GLY A 5 5.59 -46.25 5.36
C GLY A 5 6.72 -46.49 6.35
N SER A 6 7.30 -45.43 6.92
CA SER A 6 8.38 -45.54 7.91
C SER A 6 7.94 -46.14 9.25
N LEU A 7 6.69 -45.96 9.67
CA LEU A 7 6.18 -46.51 10.94
C LEU A 7 5.94 -48.02 10.91
N ARG A 8 5.86 -48.62 9.71
CA ARG A 8 5.51 -50.04 9.52
C ARG A 8 6.75 -50.95 9.43
N GLN A 9 7.93 -50.40 9.19
CA GLN A 9 9.14 -51.18 8.90
C GLN A 9 10.01 -51.53 10.12
N GLU A 10 9.75 -50.95 11.31
CA GLU A 10 10.65 -51.10 12.46
C GLU A 10 10.11 -51.86 13.69
N ASN A 11 8.85 -52.31 13.72
CA ASN A 11 8.27 -52.77 14.98
C ASN A 11 8.02 -54.28 15.06
N GLY A 12 9.11 -55.03 15.17
CA GLY A 12 9.14 -56.25 16.00
C GLY A 12 9.26 -55.83 17.48
N VAL A 13 8.26 -55.16 18.03
CA VAL A 13 8.31 -54.61 19.39
C VAL A 13 7.13 -55.14 20.20
N SER A 14 7.44 -55.69 21.36
CA SER A 14 6.48 -56.08 22.39
C SER A 14 5.42 -54.97 22.60
N PRO A 15 4.13 -55.30 22.80
CA PRO A 15 3.03 -54.33 22.92
C PRO A 15 3.21 -53.24 24.01
N GLY A 16 4.20 -53.38 24.89
CA GLY A 16 4.64 -52.33 25.82
C GLY A 16 5.33 -51.12 25.16
N GLY A 17 6.10 -51.31 24.09
CA GLY A 17 6.91 -50.24 23.46
C GLY A 17 6.12 -49.33 22.52
N GLY A 18 5.17 -49.88 21.76
CA GLY A 18 4.35 -49.12 20.81
C GLY A 18 3.44 -48.09 21.49
N ALA A 19 2.89 -48.43 22.66
CA ALA A 19 2.04 -47.53 23.43
C ALA A 19 2.79 -46.33 24.02
N CYS A 20 4.03 -46.53 24.48
CA CYS A 20 4.86 -45.44 24.99
C CYS A 20 5.18 -44.43 23.86
N LYS A 21 5.50 -44.94 22.67
CA LYS A 21 5.73 -44.13 21.47
C LYS A 21 4.49 -43.32 21.07
N MET A 22 3.30 -43.94 21.09
CA MET A 22 2.04 -43.25 20.78
C MET A 22 1.72 -42.13 21.79
N ARG A 23 1.89 -42.36 23.10
CA ARG A 23 1.68 -41.32 24.13
C ARG A 23 2.61 -40.13 23.95
N TRP A 24 3.87 -40.39 23.61
CA TRP A 24 4.83 -39.34 23.30
C TRP A 24 4.41 -38.54 22.05
N GLN A 25 4.03 -39.24 20.97
CA GLN A 25 3.55 -38.59 19.74
C GLN A 25 2.33 -37.71 19.99
N LEU A 26 1.37 -38.15 20.80
CA LEU A 26 0.20 -37.33 21.14
C LEU A 26 0.59 -36.07 21.94
N SER A 27 1.53 -36.21 22.88
CA SER A 27 2.01 -35.06 23.66
C SER A 27 2.70 -34.03 22.76
N GLU A 28 3.49 -34.50 21.79
CA GLU A 28 4.18 -33.65 20.83
C GLU A 28 3.21 -32.96 19.84
N GLN A 29 2.19 -33.69 19.37
CA GLN A 29 1.14 -33.11 18.51
C GLN A 29 0.39 -31.97 19.21
N LEU A 30 0.06 -32.14 20.50
CA LEU A 30 -0.56 -31.06 21.27
C LEU A 30 0.35 -29.84 21.36
N ARG A 31 1.65 -30.04 21.64
CA ARG A 31 2.64 -28.97 21.68
C ARG A 31 2.73 -28.21 20.37
N CYS A 32 2.71 -28.92 19.23
CA CYS A 32 2.70 -28.30 17.91
C CYS A 32 1.45 -27.44 17.67
N LEU A 33 0.27 -27.92 18.06
CA LEU A 33 -0.99 -27.16 17.94
C LEU A 33 -0.98 -25.88 18.78
N GLU A 34 -0.44 -25.96 20.00
CA GLU A 34 -0.31 -24.80 20.89
C GLU A 34 0.66 -23.77 20.32
N LEU A 35 1.84 -24.21 19.88
CA LEU A 35 2.85 -23.36 19.27
C LEU A 35 2.32 -22.67 18.01
N GLN A 36 1.61 -23.38 17.15
CA GLN A 36 0.99 -22.82 15.95
C GLN A 36 -0.05 -21.73 16.30
N GLY A 37 -0.83 -21.95 17.37
CA GLY A 37 -1.75 -20.95 17.90
C GLY A 37 -1.06 -19.71 18.45
N GLU A 38 0.05 -19.90 19.18
CA GLU A 38 0.88 -18.83 19.72
C GLU A 38 1.49 -17.97 18.62
N LEU A 39 2.17 -18.58 17.65
CA LEU A 39 2.80 -17.89 16.52
C LEU A 39 1.80 -17.03 15.74
N ARG A 40 0.57 -17.51 15.56
CA ARG A 40 -0.49 -16.73 14.88
C ARG A 40 -0.96 -15.54 15.71
N ARG A 41 -1.08 -15.69 17.02
CA ARG A 41 -1.44 -14.56 17.90
C ARG A 41 -0.33 -13.52 17.93
N GLU A 42 0.93 -13.95 18.01
CA GLU A 42 2.10 -13.08 17.95
C GLU A 42 2.12 -12.29 16.64
N LEU A 43 1.96 -12.97 15.50
CA LEU A 43 1.86 -12.30 14.19
C LEU A 43 0.73 -11.25 14.15
N LEU A 44 -0.46 -11.57 14.68
CA LEU A 44 -1.58 -10.62 14.70
C LEU A 44 -1.30 -9.42 15.62
N GLN A 45 -0.60 -9.62 16.72
CA GLN A 45 -0.17 -8.55 17.63
C GLN A 45 0.88 -7.66 16.95
N GLU A 46 1.87 -8.24 16.28
CA GLU A 46 2.88 -7.52 15.50
C GLU A 46 2.23 -6.72 14.37
N LEU A 47 1.29 -7.32 13.62
CA LEU A 47 0.53 -6.61 12.60
C LEU A 47 -0.28 -5.45 13.19
N ALA A 48 -0.92 -5.64 14.34
CA ALA A 48 -1.70 -4.58 14.98
C ALA A 48 -0.81 -3.45 15.51
N GLU A 49 0.40 -3.77 16.00
CA GLU A 49 1.40 -2.77 16.36
C GLU A 49 1.94 -2.04 15.13
N PHE A 50 2.28 -2.76 14.06
CA PHE A 50 2.69 -2.18 12.79
C PHE A 50 1.67 -1.17 12.27
N MET A 51 0.36 -1.52 12.28
CA MET A 51 -0.69 -0.59 11.85
C MET A 51 -0.72 0.69 12.70
N ARG A 52 -0.55 0.58 14.02
CA ARG A 52 -0.47 1.74 14.92
C ARG A 52 0.75 2.61 14.65
N ARG A 53 1.93 2.00 14.46
CA ARG A 53 3.17 2.73 14.12
C ARG A 53 3.08 3.39 12.75
N ARG A 54 2.52 2.71 11.76
CA ARG A 54 2.27 3.27 10.42
C ARG A 54 1.32 4.47 10.51
N ALA A 55 0.28 4.38 11.35
CA ALA A 55 -0.63 5.48 11.60
C ALA A 55 0.04 6.70 12.25
N GLU A 56 0.96 6.50 13.20
CA GLU A 56 1.76 7.58 13.80
C GLU A 56 2.54 8.35 12.71
N VAL A 57 3.22 7.63 11.82
CA VAL A 57 3.97 8.22 10.70
C VAL A 57 3.06 9.00 9.75
N GLU A 58 1.91 8.43 9.37
CA GLU A 58 0.94 9.12 8.51
C GLU A 58 0.37 10.39 9.17
N LEU A 59 0.15 10.36 10.49
CA LEU A 59 -0.33 11.53 11.22
C LEU A 59 0.74 12.62 11.33
N GLU A 60 2.00 12.26 11.52
CA GLU A 60 3.13 13.20 11.49
C GLU A 60 3.29 13.83 10.12
N TYR A 61 3.18 13.04 9.05
CA TYR A 61 3.21 13.52 7.67
C TYR A 61 2.07 14.51 7.40
N SER A 62 0.83 14.16 7.78
CA SER A 62 -0.35 15.02 7.72
C SER A 62 -0.10 16.37 8.40
N ARG A 63 0.37 16.36 9.66
CA ARG A 63 0.70 17.58 10.42
C ARG A 63 1.81 18.41 9.75
N GLY A 64 2.77 17.76 9.11
CA GLY A 64 3.83 18.41 8.35
C GLY A 64 3.27 19.19 7.15
N LEU A 65 2.41 18.54 6.37
CA LEU A 65 1.72 19.15 5.22
C LEU A 65 0.81 20.30 5.63
N GLU A 66 0.02 20.16 6.71
CA GLU A 66 -0.85 21.24 7.19
C GLU A 66 -0.03 22.47 7.58
N LYS A 67 1.03 22.27 8.36
CA LYS A 67 1.95 23.36 8.76
C LYS A 67 2.59 24.03 7.54
N LEU A 68 2.93 23.27 6.51
CA LEU A 68 3.46 23.81 5.27
C LEU A 68 2.42 24.70 4.57
N ALA A 69 1.21 24.17 4.36
CA ALA A 69 0.13 24.91 3.71
C ALA A 69 -0.28 26.18 4.48
N GLU A 70 -0.36 26.12 5.81
CA GLU A 70 -0.66 27.26 6.68
C GLU A 70 0.41 28.35 6.60
N ARG A 71 1.70 27.98 6.63
CA ARG A 71 2.81 28.94 6.52
C ARG A 71 2.73 29.76 5.24
N PHE A 72 2.36 29.13 4.14
CA PHE A 72 2.29 29.78 2.83
C PHE A 72 0.97 30.51 2.58
N SER A 73 -0.10 30.10 3.26
CA SER A 73 -1.38 30.81 3.21
C SER A 73 -1.38 32.08 4.07
N SER A 74 -0.76 32.01 5.25
CA SER A 74 -0.62 33.16 6.16
C SER A 74 0.40 34.21 5.67
N ARG A 75 1.37 33.81 4.84
CA ARG A 75 2.37 34.72 4.22
C ARG A 75 1.78 35.66 3.18
N GLY A 76 0.51 35.48 2.80
CA GLY A 76 -0.27 36.46 2.04
C GLY A 76 -0.27 37.88 2.64
N GLY A 77 0.11 38.04 3.92
CA GLY A 77 0.26 39.32 4.60
C GLY A 77 1.68 39.90 4.74
N ARG A 78 2.77 39.21 4.32
CA ARG A 78 4.16 39.70 4.56
C ARG A 78 4.91 40.21 3.32
N LEU A 79 4.38 40.07 2.12
CA LEU A 79 4.96 40.67 0.92
C LEU A 79 4.20 41.97 0.58
N GLY A 80 4.74 43.10 1.05
CA GLY A 80 4.36 44.45 0.60
C GLY A 80 3.07 45.00 1.23
N SER A 81 3.22 45.75 2.33
CA SER A 81 2.17 46.56 2.96
C SER A 81 1.81 47.80 2.12
N SER A 82 1.44 47.62 0.85
CA SER A 82 0.91 48.70 0.01
C SER A 82 -0.56 48.42 -0.33
N ARG A 83 -1.41 49.45 -0.20
CA ARG A 83 -2.86 49.40 -0.47
C ARG A 83 -3.19 48.86 -1.86
N GLU A 84 -2.29 49.06 -2.84
CA GLU A 84 -2.45 48.63 -4.23
C GLU A 84 -2.24 47.12 -4.41
N HIS A 85 -1.39 46.49 -3.60
CA HIS A 85 -1.20 45.04 -3.65
C HIS A 85 -2.40 44.27 -3.08
N GLN A 86 -3.31 44.96 -2.36
CA GLN A 86 -4.48 44.31 -1.73
C GLN A 86 -5.57 43.92 -2.73
N SER A 87 -5.67 44.56 -3.91
CA SER A 87 -6.70 44.23 -4.92
C SER A 87 -6.46 42.84 -5.51
N PHE A 88 -5.25 42.54 -5.97
CA PHE A 88 -4.85 41.22 -6.51
C PHE A 88 -4.78 40.11 -5.46
N ARG A 89 -4.75 40.46 -4.17
CA ARG A 89 -4.65 39.49 -3.05
C ARG A 89 -6.01 38.98 -2.57
N LYS A 90 -7.08 39.74 -2.79
CA LYS A 90 -8.42 39.39 -2.30
C LYS A 90 -9.06 38.26 -3.10
N GLU A 91 -8.62 38.07 -4.34
CA GLU A 91 -9.17 37.06 -5.25
C GLU A 91 -8.03 36.22 -5.85
N PRO A 92 -7.79 35.00 -5.31
CA PRO A 92 -6.71 34.12 -5.77
C PRO A 92 -6.80 33.71 -7.24
N SER A 93 -8.00 33.80 -7.83
CA SER A 93 -8.30 33.52 -9.25
C SER A 93 -8.06 34.70 -10.19
N LEU A 94 -7.60 35.85 -9.66
CA LEU A 94 -7.50 37.05 -10.45
C LEU A 94 -6.39 36.95 -11.51
N LEU A 95 -5.25 36.30 -11.22
CA LEU A 95 -4.23 35.99 -12.22
C LEU A 95 -4.03 34.47 -12.33
N SER A 96 -3.86 33.93 -13.53
CA SER A 96 -3.80 32.48 -13.73
C SER A 96 -2.62 31.79 -12.99
N PRO A 97 -1.42 32.40 -12.82
CA PRO A 97 -0.38 31.82 -11.97
C PRO A 97 -0.73 31.82 -10.48
N LEU A 98 -1.50 32.81 -10.01
CA LEU A 98 -1.99 32.83 -8.62
C LEU A 98 -3.04 31.73 -8.40
N HIS A 99 -3.83 31.42 -9.42
CA HIS A 99 -4.75 30.29 -9.40
C HIS A 99 -4.00 28.95 -9.29
N CYS A 100 -2.96 28.73 -10.11
CA CYS A 100 -2.09 27.55 -10.02
C CYS A 100 -1.53 27.36 -8.60
N TRP A 101 -1.03 28.45 -8.01
CA TRP A 101 -0.55 28.45 -6.64
C TRP A 101 -1.63 28.10 -5.61
N ALA A 102 -2.84 28.63 -5.78
CA ALA A 102 -3.97 28.33 -4.91
C ALA A 102 -4.38 26.84 -4.99
N VAL A 103 -4.43 26.27 -6.19
CA VAL A 103 -4.72 24.85 -6.42
C VAL A 103 -3.64 23.98 -5.79
N LEU A 104 -2.36 24.32 -5.93
CA LEU A 104 -1.24 23.59 -5.32
C LEU A 104 -1.33 23.59 -3.77
N LEU A 105 -1.64 24.74 -3.16
CA LEU A 105 -1.84 24.82 -1.71
C LEU A 105 -3.06 24.01 -1.25
N GLN A 106 -4.15 24.03 -2.04
CA GLN A 106 -5.34 23.26 -1.74
C GLN A 106 -5.09 21.76 -1.86
N HIS A 107 -4.34 21.32 -2.86
CA HIS A 107 -3.88 19.94 -3.02
C HIS A 107 -3.10 19.46 -1.80
N THR A 108 -2.14 20.27 -1.34
CA THR A 108 -1.32 19.98 -0.16
C THR A 108 -2.19 19.81 1.10
N ARG A 109 -3.22 20.64 1.29
CA ARG A 109 -4.18 20.50 2.40
C ARG A 109 -5.04 19.25 2.28
N GLN A 110 -5.45 18.91 1.05
CA GLN A 110 -6.24 17.73 0.82
C GLN A 110 -5.44 16.46 1.14
N GLN A 111 -4.18 16.41 0.74
CA GLN A 111 -3.26 15.33 1.10
C GLN A 111 -3.02 15.24 2.62
N SER A 112 -2.91 16.39 3.31
CA SER A 112 -2.87 16.45 4.78
C SER A 112 -4.09 15.76 5.41
N ARG A 113 -5.31 16.08 4.96
CA ARG A 113 -6.56 15.50 5.48
C ARG A 113 -6.67 14.00 5.22
N GLU A 114 -6.22 13.55 4.05
CA GLU A 114 -6.27 12.14 3.67
C GLU A 114 -5.28 11.28 4.44
N SER A 115 -4.05 11.75 4.65
CA SER A 115 -3.10 11.05 5.53
C SER A 115 -3.60 10.99 6.98
N ALA A 116 -4.29 12.03 7.47
CA ALA A 116 -4.95 11.97 8.78
C ALA A 116 -6.06 10.92 8.82
N ALA A 117 -6.94 10.89 7.81
CA ALA A 117 -8.01 9.89 7.73
C ALA A 117 -7.46 8.46 7.59
N LEU A 118 -6.39 8.26 6.82
CA LEU A 118 -5.68 6.98 6.71
C LEU A 118 -5.14 6.56 8.08
N SER A 119 -4.47 7.47 8.80
CA SER A 119 -3.99 7.24 10.16
C SER A 119 -5.09 6.75 11.10
N GLU A 120 -6.26 7.41 11.09
CA GLU A 120 -7.42 7.01 11.92
C GLU A 120 -7.92 5.59 11.59
N VAL A 121 -7.98 5.23 10.30
CA VAL A 121 -8.39 3.88 9.85
C VAL A 121 -7.38 2.81 10.28
N LEU A 122 -6.08 3.11 10.15
CA LEU A 122 -5.00 2.19 10.52
C LEU A 122 -4.95 1.95 12.04
N ALA A 123 -4.93 3.02 12.84
CA ALA A 123 -4.83 2.95 14.30
C ALA A 123 -6.10 2.45 14.98
N GLY A 124 -7.27 2.72 14.39
CA GLY A 124 -8.56 2.35 14.96
C GLY A 124 -9.08 1.01 14.41
N PRO A 125 -10.00 1.02 13.42
CA PRO A 125 -10.71 -0.18 12.97
C PRO A 125 -9.81 -1.36 12.58
N LEU A 126 -8.69 -1.13 11.90
CA LEU A 126 -7.82 -2.23 11.44
C LEU A 126 -7.03 -2.87 12.59
N ALA A 127 -6.37 -2.07 13.42
CA ALA A 127 -5.64 -2.57 14.58
C ALA A 127 -6.57 -3.28 15.59
N GLN A 128 -7.77 -2.74 15.84
CA GLN A 128 -8.78 -3.38 16.68
C GLN A 128 -9.22 -4.73 16.11
N ARG A 129 -9.46 -4.80 14.80
CA ARG A 129 -9.88 -6.05 14.16
C ARG A 129 -8.82 -7.14 14.22
N LEU A 130 -7.54 -6.79 14.07
CA LEU A 130 -6.43 -7.73 14.28
C LEU A 130 -6.39 -8.25 15.71
N SER A 131 -6.62 -7.38 16.69
CA SER A 131 -6.67 -7.75 18.10
C SER A 131 -7.82 -8.73 18.39
N HIS A 132 -9.03 -8.48 17.85
CA HIS A 132 -10.16 -9.41 17.98
C HIS A 132 -9.88 -10.76 17.32
N ILE A 133 -9.24 -10.79 16.15
CA ILE A 133 -8.84 -12.05 15.50
C ILE A 133 -7.86 -12.81 16.41
N ALA A 134 -6.93 -12.13 17.09
CA ALA A 134 -5.97 -12.77 17.99
C ALA A 134 -6.67 -13.40 19.21
N GLU A 135 -7.66 -12.72 19.76
CA GLU A 135 -8.51 -13.25 20.84
C GLU A 135 -9.30 -14.48 20.38
N ASP A 136 -9.88 -14.44 19.17
CA ASP A 136 -10.61 -15.56 18.58
C ASP A 136 -9.71 -16.78 18.35
N VAL A 137 -8.50 -16.59 17.81
CA VAL A 137 -7.49 -17.65 17.68
C VAL A 137 -7.19 -18.25 19.05
N GLY A 138 -6.95 -17.42 20.07
CA GLY A 138 -6.69 -17.89 21.44
C GLY A 138 -7.85 -18.71 22.00
N ARG A 139 -9.09 -18.26 21.78
CA ARG A 139 -10.32 -18.95 22.21
C ARG A 139 -10.49 -20.29 21.49
N LEU A 140 -10.26 -20.35 20.17
CA LEU A 140 -10.38 -21.57 19.37
C LEU A 140 -9.31 -22.59 19.74
N VAL A 141 -8.04 -22.19 19.85
CA VAL A 141 -6.93 -23.06 20.27
C VAL A 141 -7.19 -23.63 21.66
N LYS A 142 -7.69 -22.82 22.61
CA LYS A 142 -8.06 -23.30 23.96
C LYS A 142 -9.18 -24.35 23.93
N LYS A 143 -10.17 -24.21 23.03
CA LYS A 143 -11.23 -25.21 22.85
C LYS A 143 -10.68 -26.49 22.22
N ALA A 144 -9.89 -26.37 21.15
CA ALA A 144 -9.26 -27.51 20.47
C ALA A 144 -8.34 -28.29 21.42
N LYS A 145 -7.56 -27.61 22.26
CA LYS A 145 -6.76 -28.23 23.32
C LYS A 145 -7.59 -29.11 24.26
N LYS A 146 -8.76 -28.63 24.70
CA LYS A 146 -9.64 -29.44 25.56
C LYS A 146 -10.16 -30.68 24.86
N THR A 147 -10.55 -30.56 23.59
CA THR A 147 -10.97 -31.69 22.75
C THR A 147 -9.81 -32.68 22.59
N TYR A 148 -8.61 -32.20 22.29
CA TYR A 148 -7.40 -33.01 22.20
C TYR A 148 -7.12 -33.79 23.48
N GLN A 149 -7.22 -33.13 24.63
CA GLN A 149 -7.01 -33.75 25.94
C GLN A 149 -8.04 -34.85 26.23
N ALA A 150 -9.29 -34.68 25.78
CA ALA A 150 -10.30 -35.72 25.87
C ALA A 150 -9.91 -36.95 25.02
N TYR A 151 -9.50 -36.76 23.76
CA TYR A 151 -8.98 -37.82 22.91
C TYR A 151 -7.77 -38.54 23.51
N HIS A 152 -6.83 -37.78 24.10
CA HIS A 152 -5.67 -38.35 24.77
C HIS A 152 -6.08 -39.24 25.95
N MET A 153 -7.03 -38.79 26.78
CA MET A 153 -7.58 -39.57 27.89
C MET A 153 -8.29 -40.85 27.41
N GLU A 154 -9.10 -40.74 26.36
CA GLU A 154 -9.79 -41.89 25.75
C GLU A 154 -8.81 -42.91 25.18
N SER A 155 -7.73 -42.45 24.53
CA SER A 155 -6.66 -43.31 24.02
C SER A 155 -5.96 -44.07 25.16
N VAL A 156 -5.65 -43.39 26.28
CA VAL A 156 -5.03 -44.04 27.45
C VAL A 156 -5.98 -45.07 28.07
N ASN A 157 -7.28 -44.75 28.16
CA ASN A 157 -8.29 -45.68 28.65
C ASN A 157 -8.45 -46.91 27.75
N ALA A 158 -8.41 -46.72 26.43
CA ALA A 158 -8.50 -47.79 25.45
C ALA A 158 -7.27 -48.71 25.52
N GLU A 159 -6.07 -48.14 25.67
CA GLU A 159 -4.83 -48.91 25.91
C GLU A 159 -4.91 -49.73 27.20
N ALA A 160 -5.40 -49.15 28.30
CA ALA A 160 -5.53 -49.83 29.57
C ALA A 160 -6.49 -51.02 29.50
N LYS A 161 -7.63 -50.86 28.80
CA LYS A 161 -8.61 -51.93 28.56
C LYS A 161 -8.01 -53.07 27.73
N LEU A 162 -7.26 -52.73 26.66
CA LEU A 162 -6.59 -53.73 25.82
C LEU A 162 -5.56 -54.54 26.63
N ARG A 163 -4.75 -53.87 27.46
CA ARG A 163 -3.78 -54.55 28.34
C ARG A 163 -4.44 -55.49 29.34
N GLU A 164 -5.61 -55.14 29.86
CA GLU A 164 -6.32 -56.04 30.77
C GLU A 164 -6.90 -57.26 30.03
N ALA A 165 -7.43 -57.08 28.82
CA ALA A 165 -7.89 -58.19 27.98
C ALA A 165 -6.72 -59.13 27.60
N GLU A 166 -5.55 -58.57 27.28
CA GLU A 166 -4.31 -59.31 27.01
C GLU A 166 -3.87 -60.15 28.23
N ARG A 167 -3.79 -59.54 29.42
CA ARG A 167 -3.46 -60.29 30.66
C ARG A 167 -4.45 -61.39 30.97
N GLN A 168 -5.74 -61.17 30.70
CA GLN A 168 -6.77 -62.19 30.94
C GLN A 168 -6.66 -63.37 29.97
N GLU A 169 -6.28 -63.11 28.72
CA GLU A 169 -5.95 -64.14 27.74
C GLU A 169 -4.74 -64.96 28.21
N GLU A 170 -3.62 -64.29 28.54
CA GLU A 170 -2.38 -64.95 28.98
C GLU A 170 -2.59 -65.83 30.23
N LYS A 171 -3.30 -65.31 31.23
CA LYS A 171 -3.65 -66.05 32.47
C LYS A 171 -4.48 -67.31 32.20
N ARG A 172 -5.30 -67.31 31.16
CA ARG A 172 -6.18 -68.44 30.80
C ARG A 172 -5.48 -69.39 29.83
N ALA A 173 -4.63 -68.88 28.94
CA ALA A 173 -3.80 -69.67 28.03
C ALA A 173 -2.74 -70.47 28.79
N GLY A 174 -2.03 -69.86 29.75
CA GLY A 174 -0.99 -70.53 30.54
C GLY A 174 -1.49 -71.60 31.53
N ARG A 175 -2.80 -71.68 31.77
CA ARG A 175 -3.42 -72.64 32.71
C ARG A 175 -3.78 -73.97 32.04
N SER A 176 -3.47 -74.15 30.75
CA SER A 176 -3.77 -75.35 29.96
C SER A 176 -2.81 -76.53 30.16
N VAL A 177 -1.75 -76.40 30.98
CA VAL A 177 -0.88 -77.53 31.35
C VAL A 177 -1.32 -78.06 32.72
N PRO A 178 -1.88 -79.27 32.83
CA PRO A 178 -2.14 -79.87 34.13
C PRO A 178 -0.81 -80.24 34.78
N THR A 179 -0.46 -79.55 35.86
CA THR A 179 0.53 -80.01 36.84
C THR A 179 -0.03 -81.23 37.55
N THR A 180 0.15 -82.42 36.97
CA THR A 180 0.08 -83.69 37.71
C THR A 180 1.09 -84.68 37.12
N THR A 181 2.37 -84.47 37.43
CA THR A 181 3.33 -85.56 37.58
C THR A 181 3.61 -85.71 39.08
N ALA A 182 3.20 -86.83 39.68
CA ALA A 182 3.93 -87.59 40.71
C ALA A 182 3.08 -88.71 41.35
N ALA A 183 3.72 -89.88 41.49
CA ALA A 183 3.38 -91.10 42.24
C ALA A 183 2.38 -92.09 41.60
N ALA A 184 2.61 -93.41 41.53
CA ALA A 184 3.75 -94.29 41.82
C ALA A 184 3.32 -95.72 41.42
N THR A 185 4.18 -96.44 40.69
CA THR A 185 4.51 -97.89 40.82
C THR A 185 3.50 -98.86 41.44
N GLU A 186 3.21 -99.96 40.74
CA GLU A 186 3.35 -101.36 41.19
C GLU A 186 2.54 -102.32 40.29
N ALA A 187 3.09 -103.51 40.07
CA ALA A 187 2.59 -104.56 39.19
C ALA A 187 1.50 -105.42 39.86
N GLY A 188 0.59 -106.01 39.07
CA GLY A 188 -0.25 -107.15 39.52
C GLY A 188 -1.74 -107.09 39.10
N PRO A 189 -2.44 -108.25 39.02
CA PRO A 189 -3.29 -108.58 37.86
C PRO A 189 -4.81 -108.31 37.97
N LEU A 190 -5.40 -108.23 36.77
CA LEU A 190 -6.82 -108.17 36.35
C LEU A 190 -7.91 -108.53 37.39
N ARG A 191 -8.85 -107.59 37.63
CA ARG A 191 -10.27 -107.90 37.91
C ARG A 191 -11.21 -106.95 37.17
N LYS A 192 -12.05 -107.51 36.29
CA LYS A 192 -13.09 -106.83 35.50
C LYS A 192 -14.31 -106.50 36.38
N SER A 193 -14.33 -105.36 37.07
CA SER A 193 -15.56 -104.83 37.69
C SER A 193 -15.49 -103.35 38.16
N SER A 194 -15.12 -102.39 37.29
CA SER A 194 -15.42 -100.96 37.58
C SER A 194 -15.42 -99.97 36.40
N LEU A 195 -15.75 -100.43 35.18
CA LEU A 195 -15.87 -99.57 33.98
C LEU A 195 -16.83 -98.37 34.20
N LYS A 196 -17.89 -98.54 35.00
CA LYS A 196 -18.88 -97.48 35.29
C LYS A 196 -18.34 -96.35 36.19
N LYS A 197 -17.36 -96.60 37.07
CA LYS A 197 -16.79 -95.60 37.99
C LYS A 197 -15.63 -94.83 37.34
N GLY A 198 -14.84 -95.50 36.50
CA GLY A 198 -13.84 -94.88 35.63
C GLY A 198 -14.46 -93.98 34.57
N GLY A 199 -15.57 -94.41 33.95
CA GLY A 199 -16.31 -93.61 32.95
C GLY A 199 -16.79 -92.26 33.49
N ARG A 200 -17.38 -92.22 34.70
CA ARG A 200 -17.81 -90.96 35.33
C ARG A 200 -16.65 -90.00 35.66
N LEU A 201 -15.47 -90.53 35.98
CA LEU A 201 -14.28 -89.70 36.26
C LEU A 201 -13.70 -89.11 34.97
N VAL A 202 -13.67 -89.90 33.90
CA VAL A 202 -13.28 -89.44 32.56
C VAL A 202 -14.25 -88.38 32.04
N GLU A 203 -15.55 -88.60 32.20
CA GLU A 203 -16.61 -87.64 31.82
C GLU A 203 -16.50 -86.32 32.61
N LYS A 204 -16.23 -86.38 33.92
CA LYS A 204 -15.98 -85.19 34.75
C LYS A 204 -14.69 -84.44 34.35
N ARG A 205 -13.63 -85.16 33.95
CA ARG A 205 -12.39 -84.56 33.43
C ARG A 205 -12.61 -83.92 32.07
N GLN A 206 -13.38 -84.57 31.20
CA GLN A 206 -13.75 -84.05 29.88
C GLN A 206 -14.61 -82.79 30.00
N ALA A 207 -15.59 -82.75 30.91
CA ALA A 207 -16.41 -81.57 31.16
C ALA A 207 -15.57 -80.39 31.66
N LYS A 208 -14.63 -80.60 32.60
CA LYS A 208 -13.70 -79.57 33.07
C LYS A 208 -12.77 -79.06 31.96
N PHE A 209 -12.29 -79.96 31.11
CA PHE A 209 -11.47 -79.59 29.96
C PHE A 209 -12.25 -78.72 28.97
N MET A 210 -13.48 -79.11 28.63
CA MET A 210 -14.36 -78.33 27.74
C MET A 210 -14.71 -76.97 28.34
N GLU A 211 -14.97 -76.89 29.65
CA GLU A 211 -15.20 -75.62 30.36
C GLU A 211 -13.95 -74.71 30.34
N HIS A 212 -12.76 -75.27 30.55
CA HIS A 212 -11.50 -74.53 30.47
C HIS A 212 -11.24 -74.04 29.05
N LYS A 213 -11.39 -74.89 28.04
CA LYS A 213 -11.27 -74.55 26.63
C LYS A 213 -12.20 -73.40 26.26
N LEU A 214 -13.46 -73.46 26.70
CA LEU A 214 -14.42 -72.38 26.48
C LEU A 214 -13.98 -71.07 27.14
N LYS A 215 -13.43 -71.10 28.35
CA LYS A 215 -12.91 -69.89 29.03
C LYS A 215 -11.70 -69.29 28.32
N CYS A 216 -10.77 -70.11 27.82
CA CYS A 216 -9.66 -69.64 26.98
C CYS A 216 -10.17 -69.00 25.69
N THR A 217 -11.13 -69.65 25.01
CA THR A 217 -11.74 -69.11 23.78
C THR A 217 -12.43 -67.78 24.04
N LYS A 218 -13.18 -67.63 25.14
CA LYS A 218 -13.81 -66.36 25.52
C LYS A 218 -12.77 -65.26 25.75
N ALA A 219 -11.73 -65.52 26.54
CA ALA A 219 -10.68 -64.53 26.81
C ALA A 219 -9.94 -64.10 25.52
N ARG A 220 -9.65 -65.06 24.62
CA ARG A 220 -9.07 -64.77 23.31
C ARG A 220 -9.99 -63.91 22.44
N ASN A 221 -11.29 -64.20 22.41
CA ASN A 221 -12.24 -63.42 21.64
C ASN A 221 -12.36 -61.98 22.17
N GLU A 222 -12.44 -61.79 23.50
CA GLU A 222 -12.45 -60.46 24.12
C GLU A 222 -11.18 -59.65 23.82
N TYR A 223 -10.01 -60.30 23.86
CA TYR A 223 -8.75 -59.68 23.44
C TYR A 223 -8.79 -59.24 21.97
N LEU A 224 -9.22 -60.12 21.05
CA LEU A 224 -9.31 -59.79 19.63
C LEU A 224 -10.31 -58.66 19.33
N LEU A 225 -11.45 -58.63 20.02
CA LEU A 225 -12.43 -57.54 19.90
C LEU A 225 -11.87 -56.22 20.42
N SER A 226 -11.20 -56.24 21.58
CA SER A 226 -10.53 -55.06 22.15
C SER A 226 -9.42 -54.55 21.23
N LEU A 227 -8.62 -55.46 20.66
CA LEU A 227 -7.55 -55.13 19.73
C LEU A 227 -8.10 -54.48 18.46
N ALA A 228 -9.16 -55.04 17.88
CA ALA A 228 -9.82 -54.47 16.72
C ALA A 228 -10.39 -53.07 17.02
N SER A 229 -11.04 -52.90 18.18
CA SER A 229 -11.58 -51.60 18.60
C SER A 229 -10.50 -50.54 18.79
N VAL A 230 -9.38 -50.86 19.45
CA VAL A 230 -8.27 -49.91 19.65
C VAL A 230 -7.63 -49.56 18.31
N ASN A 231 -7.36 -50.54 17.45
CA ASN A 231 -6.78 -50.29 16.13
C ASN A 231 -7.68 -49.40 15.26
N ALA A 232 -9.00 -49.60 15.32
CA ALA A 232 -9.95 -48.74 14.62
C ALA A 232 -9.93 -47.31 15.16
N ALA A 233 -9.94 -47.14 16.50
CA ALA A 233 -9.88 -45.81 17.12
C ALA A 233 -8.57 -45.06 16.78
N VAL A 234 -7.43 -45.75 16.86
CA VAL A 234 -6.12 -45.20 16.47
C VAL A 234 -6.14 -44.80 14.99
N SER A 235 -6.64 -45.67 14.11
CA SER A 235 -6.72 -45.39 12.68
C SER A 235 -7.59 -44.16 12.39
N ASN A 236 -8.76 -44.06 13.01
CA ASN A 236 -9.66 -42.93 12.81
C ASN A 236 -9.03 -41.62 13.27
N TYR A 237 -8.37 -41.63 14.44
CA TYR A 237 -7.70 -40.44 14.96
C TYR A 237 -6.65 -39.90 13.99
N TYR A 238 -5.76 -40.77 13.48
CA TYR A 238 -4.66 -40.35 12.61
C TYR A 238 -5.07 -40.07 11.16
N LEU A 239 -6.22 -40.60 10.71
CA LEU A 239 -6.71 -40.37 9.34
C LEU A 239 -7.69 -39.21 9.25
N HIS A 240 -8.45 -38.94 10.31
CA HIS A 240 -9.56 -37.99 10.28
C HIS A 240 -9.48 -37.00 11.44
N ASP A 241 -9.62 -37.46 12.68
CA ASP A 241 -9.86 -36.57 13.82
C ASP A 241 -8.77 -35.51 14.04
N VAL A 242 -7.49 -35.88 13.84
CA VAL A 242 -6.37 -34.94 13.99
C VAL A 242 -6.42 -33.81 12.95
N LEU A 243 -6.88 -34.11 11.73
CA LEU A 243 -7.02 -33.13 10.65
C LEU A 243 -8.22 -32.22 10.91
N ASP A 244 -9.36 -32.79 11.28
CA ASP A 244 -10.57 -32.02 11.62
C ASP A 244 -10.33 -31.07 12.80
N LEU A 245 -9.51 -31.50 13.77
CA LEU A 245 -9.12 -30.66 14.91
C LEU A 245 -8.20 -29.51 14.48
N MET A 246 -7.31 -29.74 13.52
CA MET A 246 -6.48 -28.68 12.93
C MET A 246 -7.37 -27.66 12.18
N ASP A 247 -8.32 -28.12 11.38
CA ASP A 247 -9.26 -27.25 10.68
C ASP A 247 -10.14 -26.43 11.64
N CYS A 248 -10.53 -27.01 12.78
CA CYS A 248 -11.23 -26.31 13.85
C CYS A 248 -10.39 -25.18 14.48
N CYS A 249 -9.07 -25.35 14.59
CA CYS A 249 -8.15 -24.29 15.05
C CYS A 249 -8.04 -23.14 14.04
N ASP A 250 -8.19 -23.45 12.75
CA ASP A 250 -7.93 -22.55 11.63
C ASP A 250 -9.21 -21.87 11.11
N THR A 251 -10.36 -22.25 11.65
CA THR A 251 -11.68 -21.83 11.19
C THR A 251 -11.78 -20.31 11.14
N GLY A 252 -11.89 -19.77 9.92
CA GLY A 252 -12.09 -18.35 9.66
C GLY A 252 -10.84 -17.46 9.76
N PHE A 253 -9.69 -17.97 10.24
CA PHE A 253 -8.48 -17.16 10.45
C PHE A 253 -7.98 -16.50 9.15
N HIS A 254 -7.74 -17.29 8.11
CA HIS A 254 -7.22 -16.78 6.83
C HIS A 254 -8.19 -15.82 6.15
N LEU A 255 -9.50 -16.10 6.23
CA LEU A 255 -10.53 -15.23 5.68
C LEU A 255 -10.57 -13.88 6.40
N ALA A 256 -10.52 -13.89 7.74
CA ALA A 256 -10.57 -12.68 8.56
C ALA A 256 -9.31 -11.83 8.36
N LEU A 257 -8.13 -12.44 8.38
CA LEU A 257 -6.86 -11.77 8.10
C LEU A 257 -6.84 -11.19 6.68
N GLY A 258 -7.24 -11.98 5.68
CA GLY A 258 -7.33 -11.51 4.29
C GLY A 258 -8.30 -10.35 4.11
N GLN A 259 -9.40 -10.31 4.88
CA GLN A 259 -10.31 -9.16 4.89
C GLN A 259 -9.66 -7.91 5.50
N VAL A 260 -8.87 -8.03 6.58
CA VAL A 260 -8.14 -6.87 7.16
C VAL A 260 -7.15 -6.32 6.13
N LEU A 261 -6.35 -7.19 5.51
CA LEU A 261 -5.35 -6.77 4.53
C LEU A 261 -5.99 -6.15 3.29
N ARG A 262 -7.14 -6.67 2.82
CA ARG A 262 -7.91 -6.03 1.75
C ARG A 262 -8.45 -4.65 2.14
N SER A 263 -8.90 -4.47 3.39
CA SER A 263 -9.31 -3.15 3.89
C SER A 263 -8.15 -2.17 3.98
N TYR A 264 -6.96 -2.64 4.38
CA TYR A 264 -5.72 -1.85 4.33
C TYR A 264 -5.40 -1.41 2.90
N THR A 265 -5.33 -2.34 1.95
CA THR A 265 -5.07 -2.04 0.54
C THR A 265 -6.10 -1.04 -0.01
N ALA A 266 -7.38 -1.23 0.29
CA ALA A 266 -8.43 -0.32 -0.17
C ALA A 266 -8.30 1.10 0.44
N ALA A 267 -7.80 1.23 1.66
CA ALA A 267 -7.54 2.54 2.26
C ALA A 267 -6.40 3.27 1.56
N GLU A 268 -5.27 2.58 1.34
CA GLU A 268 -4.13 3.10 0.58
C GLU A 268 -4.51 3.49 -0.86
N SER A 269 -5.27 2.64 -1.57
CA SER A 269 -5.72 2.95 -2.93
C SER A 269 -6.63 4.18 -3.00
N ARG A 270 -7.44 4.47 -1.96
CA ARG A 270 -8.26 5.69 -1.93
C ARG A 270 -7.42 6.94 -1.77
N THR A 271 -6.41 6.92 -0.89
CA THR A 271 -5.46 8.02 -0.74
C THR A 271 -4.71 8.27 -2.04
N GLN A 272 -4.24 7.20 -2.71
CA GLN A 272 -3.57 7.31 -4.00
C GLN A 272 -4.48 7.89 -5.09
N ALA A 273 -5.73 7.42 -5.19
CA ALA A 273 -6.68 7.91 -6.19
C ALA A 273 -6.95 9.40 -6.02
N SER A 274 -7.07 9.88 -4.79
CA SER A 274 -7.28 11.30 -4.52
C SER A 274 -6.03 12.14 -4.81
N GLN A 275 -4.83 11.61 -4.53
CA GLN A 275 -3.59 12.25 -4.94
C GLN A 275 -3.55 12.47 -6.46
N VAL A 276 -3.89 11.44 -7.25
CA VAL A 276 -3.95 11.52 -8.72
C VAL A 276 -5.00 12.52 -9.18
N GLN A 277 -6.20 12.49 -8.60
CA GLN A 277 -7.26 13.46 -8.91
C GLN A 277 -6.78 14.89 -8.69
N GLY A 278 -6.12 15.13 -7.56
CA GLY A 278 -5.63 16.43 -7.19
C GLY A 278 -4.47 16.94 -8.06
N LEU A 279 -3.62 16.04 -8.56
CA LEU A 279 -2.62 16.38 -9.58
C LEU A 279 -3.30 16.75 -10.91
N GLY A 280 -4.36 16.03 -11.30
CA GLY A 280 -5.15 16.40 -12.48
C GLY A 280 -5.76 17.79 -12.40
N SER A 281 -6.21 18.23 -11.21
CA SER A 281 -6.66 19.62 -11.01
C SER A 281 -5.54 20.64 -11.15
N LEU A 282 -4.30 20.29 -10.80
CA LEU A 282 -3.15 21.18 -10.99
C LEU A 282 -2.75 21.25 -12.47
N GLU A 283 -2.77 20.13 -13.19
CA GLU A 283 -2.56 20.08 -14.64
C GLU A 283 -3.59 20.97 -15.36
N GLU A 284 -4.87 20.86 -15.00
CA GLU A 284 -5.91 21.74 -15.55
C GLU A 284 -5.64 23.22 -15.29
N ALA A 285 -5.17 23.58 -14.08
CA ALA A 285 -4.80 24.96 -13.76
C ALA A 285 -3.59 25.45 -14.56
N VAL A 286 -2.62 24.58 -14.84
CA VAL A 286 -1.44 24.88 -15.67
C VAL A 286 -1.84 25.10 -17.13
N GLU A 287 -2.71 24.25 -17.68
CA GLU A 287 -3.26 24.42 -19.04
C GLU A 287 -4.11 25.69 -19.15
N ALA A 288 -4.71 26.15 -18.05
CA ALA A 288 -5.46 27.39 -17.97
C ALA A 288 -4.60 28.66 -17.77
N LEU A 289 -3.27 28.57 -17.88
CA LEU A 289 -2.41 29.75 -17.86
C LEU A 289 -2.68 30.67 -19.06
N ASP A 290 -3.10 31.92 -18.79
CA ASP A 290 -3.59 32.85 -19.80
C ASP A 290 -2.88 34.23 -19.71
N PRO A 291 -1.66 34.36 -20.26
CA PRO A 291 -0.94 35.63 -20.26
C PRO A 291 -1.71 36.83 -20.86
N PRO A 292 -2.43 36.72 -22.01
CA PRO A 292 -3.22 37.84 -22.52
C PRO A 292 -4.42 38.19 -21.63
N GLY A 293 -5.12 37.20 -21.06
CA GLY A 293 -6.21 37.44 -20.11
C GLY A 293 -5.72 38.09 -18.81
N ASP A 294 -4.59 37.64 -18.27
CA ASP A 294 -3.94 38.25 -17.11
C ASP A 294 -3.59 39.72 -17.37
N LYS A 295 -3.04 40.04 -18.55
CA LYS A 295 -2.77 41.42 -18.96
C LYS A 295 -4.05 42.25 -18.98
N ALA A 296 -5.14 41.72 -19.54
CA ALA A 296 -6.42 42.42 -19.60
C ALA A 296 -6.96 42.72 -18.20
N LYS A 297 -6.91 41.76 -17.27
CA LYS A 297 -7.31 41.96 -15.88
C LYS A 297 -6.46 42.99 -15.15
N VAL A 298 -5.15 43.04 -15.40
CA VAL A 298 -4.28 44.09 -14.83
C VAL A 298 -4.70 45.48 -15.31
N LEU A 299 -5.03 45.62 -16.60
CA LEU A 299 -5.51 46.88 -17.18
C LEU A 299 -6.89 47.26 -16.60
N GLU A 300 -7.78 46.29 -16.40
CA GLU A 300 -9.12 46.50 -15.83
C GLU A 300 -9.05 46.93 -14.37
N VAL A 301 -8.30 46.21 -13.53
CA VAL A 301 -8.14 46.53 -12.09
C VAL A 301 -7.53 47.91 -11.87
N HIS A 302 -6.66 48.34 -12.79
CA HIS A 302 -5.99 49.64 -12.73
C HIS A 302 -6.47 50.58 -13.84
N ALA A 303 -7.75 50.49 -14.24
CA ALA A 303 -8.28 51.25 -15.37
C ALA A 303 -8.03 52.76 -15.25
N THR A 304 -8.10 53.32 -14.04
CA THR A 304 -7.84 54.76 -13.80
C THR A 304 -6.38 55.19 -14.04
N ILE A 305 -5.44 54.25 -14.01
CA ILE A 305 -4.00 54.50 -14.26
C ILE A 305 -3.69 54.32 -15.75
N PHE A 306 -4.30 53.32 -16.39
CA PHE A 306 -4.01 52.96 -17.79
C PHE A 306 -5.00 53.52 -18.81
N CYS A 307 -6.08 54.20 -18.38
CA CYS A 307 -7.01 54.83 -19.31
C CYS A 307 -6.29 55.93 -20.11
N PRO A 308 -6.50 56.00 -21.44
CA PRO A 308 -5.95 57.08 -22.24
C PRO A 308 -6.41 58.45 -21.73
N PRO A 309 -5.53 59.47 -21.64
CA PRO A 309 -5.96 60.82 -21.34
C PRO A 309 -6.85 61.38 -22.46
N LEU A 310 -7.60 62.44 -22.13
CA LEU A 310 -8.31 63.21 -23.15
C LEU A 310 -7.33 63.74 -24.20
N ARG A 311 -7.81 63.84 -25.45
CA ARG A 311 -7.04 64.49 -26.50
C ARG A 311 -6.85 65.95 -26.14
N PHE A 312 -5.72 66.51 -26.55
CA PHE A 312 -5.51 67.94 -26.46
C PHE A 312 -6.33 68.62 -27.55
N ASP A 313 -7.22 69.52 -27.14
CA ASP A 313 -8.00 70.32 -28.06
C ASP A 313 -7.27 71.63 -28.40
N TYR A 314 -7.50 72.14 -29.60
CA TYR A 314 -7.04 73.48 -29.98
C TYR A 314 -7.74 74.52 -29.10
N HIS A 315 -6.98 75.44 -28.51
CA HIS A 315 -7.50 76.52 -27.69
C HIS A 315 -7.39 77.84 -28.47
N PRO A 316 -8.50 78.42 -28.95
CA PRO A 316 -8.48 79.67 -29.70
C PRO A 316 -7.90 80.82 -28.89
N HIS A 317 -6.99 81.58 -29.50
CA HIS A 317 -6.50 82.83 -28.95
C HIS A 317 -7.39 83.99 -29.42
N ASP A 318 -7.85 84.85 -28.53
CA ASP A 318 -8.68 86.03 -28.84
C ASP A 318 -9.94 85.75 -29.71
N GLY A 319 -10.50 84.55 -29.61
CA GLY A 319 -11.71 84.18 -30.35
C GLY A 319 -11.47 83.80 -31.81
N ASP A 320 -10.26 83.35 -32.17
CA ASP A 320 -9.96 82.79 -33.49
C ASP A 320 -10.97 81.69 -33.89
N GLU A 321 -11.66 81.88 -35.00
CA GLU A 321 -12.65 80.95 -35.54
C GLU A 321 -12.02 79.85 -36.43
N VAL A 322 -10.71 79.93 -36.69
CA VAL A 322 -10.00 79.01 -37.60
C VAL A 322 -9.35 77.87 -36.81
N ALA A 323 -9.97 76.68 -36.85
CA ALA A 323 -9.46 75.47 -36.20
C ALA A 323 -8.79 74.47 -37.16
N GLU A 324 -8.71 74.81 -38.44
CA GLU A 324 -8.20 73.94 -39.51
C GLU A 324 -7.02 74.59 -40.24
N ILE A 325 -6.16 73.77 -40.83
CA ILE A 325 -5.00 74.26 -41.59
C ILE A 325 -5.51 74.97 -42.86
N ARG A 326 -5.19 76.26 -43.00
CA ARG A 326 -5.46 77.03 -44.22
C ARG A 326 -4.19 77.13 -45.07
N VAL A 327 -4.31 76.76 -46.34
CA VAL A 327 -3.22 76.87 -47.32
C VAL A 327 -3.56 77.97 -48.31
N GLU A 328 -3.26 79.21 -47.92
CA GLU A 328 -3.36 80.37 -48.80
C GLU A 328 -2.22 80.34 -49.83
N MET A 329 -2.45 80.95 -51.01
CA MET A 329 -1.50 80.89 -52.13
C MET A 329 -0.10 81.40 -51.76
N GLU A 330 -0.03 82.38 -50.86
CA GLU A 330 1.21 82.98 -50.34
C GLU A 330 2.01 82.04 -49.43
N LEU A 331 1.34 81.07 -48.78
CA LEU A 331 1.94 80.10 -47.86
C LEU A 331 2.16 78.72 -48.52
N GLN A 332 1.68 78.54 -49.75
CA GLN A 332 1.72 77.26 -50.46
C GLN A 332 3.14 76.74 -50.65
N ASP A 333 4.08 77.63 -50.99
CA ASP A 333 5.49 77.31 -51.22
C ASP A 333 6.25 76.95 -49.92
N GLU A 334 5.66 77.18 -48.74
CA GLU A 334 6.22 76.78 -47.44
C GLU A 334 5.54 75.52 -46.88
N ILE A 335 4.20 75.47 -46.93
CA ILE A 335 3.41 74.39 -46.32
C ILE A 335 3.54 73.09 -47.12
N VAL A 336 3.46 73.14 -48.46
CA VAL A 336 3.50 71.94 -49.30
C VAL A 336 4.86 71.21 -49.19
N PRO A 337 6.03 71.88 -49.28
CA PRO A 337 7.30 71.22 -49.07
C PRO A 337 7.47 70.68 -47.64
N ARG A 338 6.93 71.36 -46.63
CA ARG A 338 6.94 70.89 -45.24
C ARG A 338 6.13 69.61 -45.07
N ALA A 339 4.94 69.53 -45.68
CA ALA A 339 4.12 68.32 -45.69
C ALA A 339 4.86 67.15 -46.38
N GLN A 340 5.45 67.39 -47.55
CA GLN A 340 6.23 66.38 -48.28
C GLN A 340 7.47 65.92 -47.49
N ASN A 341 8.14 66.83 -46.77
CA ASN A 341 9.25 66.48 -45.88
C ASN A 341 8.80 65.61 -44.70
N ILE A 342 7.66 65.93 -44.08
CA ILE A 342 7.08 65.12 -42.99
C ILE A 342 6.70 63.74 -43.51
N GLN A 343 6.04 63.65 -44.67
CA GLN A 343 5.63 62.38 -45.26
C GLN A 343 6.83 61.49 -45.59
N SER A 344 7.85 62.02 -46.29
CA SER A 344 9.06 61.25 -46.63
C SER A 344 9.83 60.78 -45.38
N ARG A 345 9.83 61.56 -44.30
CA ARG A 345 10.39 61.15 -43.00
C ARG A 345 9.58 60.04 -42.34
N LEU A 346 8.25 60.11 -42.39
CA LEU A 346 7.36 59.08 -41.85
C LEU A 346 7.48 57.76 -42.63
N ASP A 347 7.61 57.81 -43.95
CA ASP A 347 7.81 56.62 -44.79
C ASP A 347 9.11 55.93 -44.43
N ARG A 348 10.22 56.70 -44.34
CA ARG A 348 11.52 56.18 -43.89
C ARG A 348 11.46 55.57 -42.48
N GLN A 349 10.81 56.25 -41.55
CA GLN A 349 10.65 55.75 -40.18
C GLN A 349 9.75 54.51 -40.10
N THR A 350 8.75 54.40 -40.96
CA THR A 350 7.90 53.20 -41.05
C THR A 350 8.74 51.99 -41.42
N ILE A 351 9.54 52.10 -42.49
CA ILE A 351 10.42 51.02 -42.96
C ILE A 351 11.40 50.61 -41.84
N GLU A 352 12.06 51.59 -41.21
CA GLU A 352 12.98 51.33 -40.10
C GLU A 352 12.29 50.64 -38.91
N THR A 353 11.07 51.06 -38.57
CA THR A 353 10.28 50.46 -37.48
C THR A 353 9.83 49.03 -37.82
N GLU A 354 9.49 48.76 -39.08
CA GLU A 354 9.15 47.41 -39.55
C GLU A 354 10.36 46.46 -39.50
N GLU A 355 11.54 46.91 -39.92
CA GLU A 355 12.79 46.15 -39.82
C GLU A 355 13.11 45.80 -38.36
N VAL A 356 13.06 46.80 -37.46
CA VAL A 356 13.28 46.59 -36.02
C VAL A 356 12.24 45.63 -35.44
N ASN A 357 10.97 45.71 -35.84
CA ASN A 357 9.93 44.78 -35.40
C ASN A 357 10.16 43.34 -35.87
N LYS A 358 10.71 43.12 -37.08
CA LYS A 358 11.07 41.77 -37.54
C LYS A 358 12.17 41.18 -36.67
N THR A 359 13.23 41.95 -36.39
CA THR A 359 14.30 41.54 -35.49
C THR A 359 13.75 41.22 -34.09
N LEU A 360 12.89 42.09 -33.56
CA LEU A 360 12.27 41.90 -32.25
C LEU A 360 11.46 40.59 -32.17
N LYS A 361 10.63 40.31 -33.18
CA LYS A 361 9.84 39.07 -33.26
C LYS A 361 10.73 37.83 -33.36
N ALA A 362 11.77 37.88 -34.17
CA ALA A 362 12.73 36.77 -34.31
C ALA A 362 13.48 36.50 -33.01
N THR A 363 13.93 37.55 -32.31
CA THR A 363 14.57 37.42 -31.00
C THR A 363 13.61 36.88 -29.94
N LEU A 364 12.35 37.35 -29.92
CA LEU A 364 11.33 36.81 -29.01
C LEU A 364 11.09 35.32 -29.23
N GLN A 365 10.97 34.90 -30.50
CA GLN A 365 10.79 33.50 -30.86
C GLN A 365 11.95 32.64 -30.35
N ALA A 366 13.20 33.09 -30.57
CA ALA A 366 14.39 32.39 -30.09
C ALA A 366 14.42 32.28 -28.55
N LEU A 367 13.98 33.32 -27.83
CA LEU A 367 13.87 33.26 -26.37
C LEU A 367 12.82 32.25 -25.91
N LEU A 368 11.65 32.22 -26.55
CA LEU A 368 10.58 31.29 -26.20
C LEU A 368 10.98 29.83 -26.45
N GLU A 369 11.73 29.55 -27.52
CA GLU A 369 12.25 28.21 -27.81
C GLU A 369 13.24 27.72 -26.74
N VAL A 370 14.10 28.61 -26.24
CA VAL A 370 15.03 28.29 -25.15
C VAL A 370 14.28 28.04 -23.83
N VAL A 371 13.19 28.76 -23.57
CA VAL A 371 12.38 28.56 -22.36
C VAL A 371 11.52 27.29 -22.45
N ALA A 372 11.05 26.94 -23.66
CA ALA A 372 10.23 25.76 -23.89
C ALA A 372 11.04 24.45 -24.01
N SER A 373 12.36 24.52 -24.14
CA SER A 373 13.20 23.32 -24.18
C SER A 373 13.19 22.64 -22.82
N ASP A 374 12.61 21.45 -22.76
CA ASP A 374 12.44 20.65 -21.55
C ASP A 374 13.81 20.21 -20.99
N ASP A 375 14.11 20.56 -19.74
CA ASP A 375 15.25 20.01 -19.00
C ASP A 375 14.89 18.59 -18.56
N GLY A 376 14.87 17.65 -19.53
CA GLY A 376 14.53 16.23 -19.33
C GLY A 376 15.44 15.48 -18.34
N ASP A 377 16.47 16.13 -17.80
CA ASP A 377 17.42 15.55 -16.84
C ASP A 377 16.78 15.28 -15.44
N VAL A 378 15.64 15.89 -15.09
CA VAL A 378 15.03 15.69 -13.76
C VAL A 378 14.28 14.36 -13.65
N LEU A 379 13.67 13.88 -14.74
CA LEU A 379 12.87 12.65 -14.75
C LEU A 379 13.73 11.36 -14.69
N ASP A 380 14.97 11.42 -15.18
CA ASP A 380 15.90 10.28 -15.16
C ASP A 380 16.43 9.95 -13.76
N SER A 381 16.33 10.91 -12.81
CA SER A 381 16.73 10.70 -11.41
C SER A 381 15.89 9.63 -10.69
N PHE A 382 14.64 9.41 -11.11
CA PHE A 382 13.76 8.37 -10.56
C PHE A 382 14.02 6.97 -11.12
N GLN A 383 14.81 6.83 -12.19
CA GLN A 383 15.12 5.54 -12.81
C GLN A 383 16.33 4.83 -12.19
N THR A 384 17.16 5.55 -11.42
CA THR A 384 18.38 5.00 -10.82
C THR A 384 18.19 4.54 -9.38
N SER A 385 17.34 3.54 -9.14
CA SER A 385 17.46 2.70 -7.92
C SER A 385 16.65 1.41 -7.98
N PRO A 386 17.28 0.31 -8.40
CA PRO A 386 17.14 -0.96 -7.70
C PRO A 386 18.47 -1.28 -6.99
N SER A 387 18.46 -1.13 -5.67
CA SER A 387 19.29 -1.86 -4.70
C SER A 387 20.83 -1.74 -4.73
N THR A 388 21.33 -1.23 -3.60
CA THR A 388 22.64 -1.46 -2.94
C THR A 388 23.92 -0.98 -3.62
N GLU A 389 24.68 -0.18 -2.84
CA GLU A 389 26.10 0.17 -2.98
C GLU A 389 26.56 0.96 -4.22
N SER A 390 26.85 2.25 -4.01
CA SER A 390 28.23 2.73 -4.12
C SER A 390 28.35 4.21 -3.78
N LEU A 391 29.20 4.50 -2.80
CA LEU A 391 29.83 5.79 -2.61
C LEU A 391 30.63 6.12 -3.88
N LYS A 392 30.09 6.96 -4.76
CA LYS A 392 30.89 7.67 -5.77
C LYS A 392 30.93 9.16 -5.42
N SER A 393 31.96 9.46 -4.65
CA SER A 393 32.88 10.59 -4.84
C SER A 393 32.38 11.79 -5.64
N THR A 394 32.39 12.93 -4.94
CA THR A 394 32.49 14.29 -5.44
C THR A 394 33.39 14.41 -6.68
N SER A 395 32.80 14.40 -7.87
CA SER A 395 33.43 14.99 -9.05
C SER A 395 32.39 15.84 -9.75
N SER A 396 32.66 17.14 -9.77
CA SER A 396 31.92 18.22 -10.42
C SER A 396 31.05 17.75 -11.60
N ASP A 397 29.75 17.90 -11.41
CA ASP A 397 28.69 17.59 -12.34
C ASP A 397 28.85 18.42 -13.64
N PRO A 398 29.13 17.81 -14.81
CA PRO A 398 29.28 18.54 -16.08
C PRO A 398 27.99 19.29 -16.48
N GLY A 399 26.83 18.87 -15.98
CA GLY A 399 25.54 19.54 -16.20
C GLY A 399 25.49 20.98 -15.63
N SER A 400 26.09 21.22 -14.46
CA SER A 400 26.07 22.54 -13.80
C SER A 400 26.79 23.64 -14.61
N ARG A 401 27.92 23.30 -15.24
CA ARG A 401 28.68 24.23 -16.10
C ARG A 401 27.96 24.51 -17.43
N GLN A 402 27.27 23.50 -17.96
CA GLN A 402 26.52 23.63 -19.21
C GLN A 402 25.22 24.44 -19.01
N ALA A 403 24.52 24.23 -17.89
CA ALA A 403 23.38 25.05 -17.48
C ALA A 403 23.76 26.52 -17.24
N GLY A 404 24.90 26.78 -16.57
CA GLY A 404 25.42 28.13 -16.37
C GLY A 404 25.72 28.86 -17.69
N ARG A 405 26.29 28.16 -18.68
CA ARG A 405 26.56 28.71 -20.01
C ARG A 405 25.27 29.00 -20.80
N ARG A 406 24.29 28.08 -20.78
CA ARG A 406 22.97 28.29 -21.40
C ARG A 406 22.25 29.50 -20.79
N ARG A 407 22.25 29.61 -19.46
CA ARG A 407 21.66 30.76 -18.74
C ARG A 407 22.34 32.09 -19.10
N GLY A 408 23.66 32.11 -19.23
CA GLY A 408 24.39 33.30 -19.69
C GLY A 408 23.97 33.74 -21.09
N GLN A 409 23.89 32.79 -22.03
CA GLN A 409 23.44 33.05 -23.40
C GLN A 409 21.98 33.55 -23.47
N GLN A 410 21.11 32.99 -22.64
CA GLN A 410 19.73 33.46 -22.52
C GLN A 410 19.68 34.93 -22.06
N GLN A 411 20.43 35.29 -21.02
CA GLN A 411 20.49 36.66 -20.51
C GLN A 411 21.00 37.68 -21.53
N GLU A 412 22.01 37.30 -22.32
CA GLU A 412 22.49 38.13 -23.42
C GLU A 412 21.39 38.37 -24.48
N THR A 413 20.65 37.31 -24.81
CA THR A 413 19.54 37.37 -25.78
C THR A 413 18.37 38.19 -25.25
N GLU A 414 18.04 38.10 -23.96
CA GLU A 414 17.05 38.94 -23.27
C GLU A 414 17.46 40.42 -23.28
N THR A 415 18.73 40.69 -22.99
CA THR A 415 19.29 42.05 -23.02
C THR A 415 19.21 42.65 -24.42
N PHE A 416 19.51 41.85 -25.44
CA PHE A 416 19.35 42.25 -26.84
C PHE A 416 17.87 42.51 -27.18
N TYR A 417 16.95 41.61 -26.80
CA TYR A 417 15.50 41.79 -27.01
C TYR A 417 14.98 43.10 -26.41
N LEU A 418 15.36 43.42 -25.16
CA LEU A 418 14.96 44.66 -24.50
C LEU A 418 15.57 45.90 -25.18
N THR A 419 16.81 45.80 -25.64
CA THR A 419 17.50 46.91 -26.35
C THR A 419 16.83 47.21 -27.68
N VAL A 420 16.55 46.18 -28.49
CA VAL A 420 15.83 46.29 -29.76
C VAL A 420 14.38 46.75 -29.54
N GLY A 421 13.71 46.24 -28.51
CA GLY A 421 12.35 46.64 -28.14
C GLY A 421 12.27 48.12 -27.78
N ARG A 422 13.24 48.62 -27.02
CA ARG A 422 13.35 50.06 -26.71
C ARG A 422 13.56 50.90 -27.96
N ALA A 423 14.42 50.47 -28.89
CA ALA A 423 14.62 51.16 -30.16
C ALA A 423 13.33 51.17 -31.00
N GLY A 424 12.59 50.05 -31.04
CA GLY A 424 11.31 49.93 -31.74
C GLY A 424 10.21 50.82 -31.17
N LEU A 425 10.09 50.93 -29.84
CA LEU A 425 9.14 51.82 -29.17
C LEU A 425 9.44 53.32 -29.44
N VAL A 426 10.72 53.69 -29.49
CA VAL A 426 11.16 55.05 -29.84
C VAL A 426 10.94 55.35 -31.33
N GLY A 427 11.06 54.35 -32.21
CA GLY A 427 10.72 54.46 -33.63
C GLY A 427 9.21 54.63 -33.86
N GLY A 428 8.39 53.79 -33.22
CA GLY A 428 6.94 53.81 -33.34
C GLY A 428 6.28 55.10 -32.81
N THR A 429 6.80 55.67 -31.71
CA THR A 429 6.35 56.98 -31.20
C THR A 429 6.65 58.13 -32.17
N ARG A 430 7.70 58.02 -33.00
CA ARG A 430 8.00 59.00 -34.05
C ARG A 430 7.15 58.79 -35.32
N GLY A 431 6.78 57.54 -35.63
CA GLY A 431 5.93 57.17 -36.76
C GLY A 431 4.42 57.37 -36.56
N GLY A 432 3.95 57.57 -35.32
CA GLY A 432 2.53 57.75 -34.96
C GLY A 432 1.85 59.04 -35.47
N LEU A 433 2.57 59.90 -36.19
CA LEU A 433 2.04 61.15 -36.78
C LEU A 433 1.16 60.94 -38.05
N ARG A 434 0.69 59.71 -38.32
CA ARG A 434 -0.20 59.37 -39.45
C ARG A 434 -1.65 59.92 -39.34
N LEU A 435 -1.84 61.09 -38.74
CA LEU A 435 -3.15 61.72 -38.56
C LEU A 435 -3.33 63.03 -39.33
N PHE A 436 -2.41 63.37 -40.23
CA PHE A 436 -2.65 64.39 -41.25
C PHE A 436 -2.75 63.71 -42.61
N THR A 437 -3.93 63.17 -42.90
CA THR A 437 -4.41 63.18 -44.29
C THR A 437 -4.63 64.64 -44.63
N TRP A 438 -3.68 65.21 -45.38
CA TRP A 438 -3.77 66.57 -45.92
C TRP A 438 -4.94 66.71 -46.88
#